data_AF-A0A440SWT5-F1
#
_entry.id   AF-A0A440SWT5-F1
#
_cell.length_a   1.000
_cell.length_b   1.000
_cell.length_c   1.000
_cell.angle_alpha   90.00
_cell.angle_beta   90.00
_cell.angle_gamma   90.00
#
_symmetry.space_group_name_H-M   'P 1'
#
loop_
_entity.id
_entity.type
_entity.pdbx_description
1 polymer ?
#
loop_
_entity_poly.entity_id
_entity_poly.type
_entity_poly.pdbx_seq_one_letter_code
_entity_poly.pdbx_strand_id
1 'polypeptide(L)'
;MPKASFAGLILIIACMAASMAAAETINVSDDHGGSVAAYSQRWKGLAARGVNVRIVGKCQSACTVLLGYIPRSRICVMPAASFGFHLAHRTDMTAVLWNAYAADIRGWINAHGGLASQLKWMNAPDTYRYFHRC
;
A
#
# COMPACT_ATOMS: atom_id res chain seq x y z
N MET A 1 -3.14 70.17 27.67
CA MET A 1 -3.62 69.28 26.57
C MET A 1 -2.54 69.34 25.49
N PRO A 2 -2.00 68.23 24.94
CA PRO A 2 -2.69 66.99 24.57
C PRO A 2 -2.14 65.70 25.22
N LYS A 3 -2.95 64.65 25.15
CA LYS A 3 -2.66 63.26 25.54
C LYS A 3 -2.03 62.55 24.35
N ALA A 4 -0.88 61.90 24.52
CA ALA A 4 -0.35 60.96 23.54
C ALA A 4 -0.37 59.56 24.16
N SER A 5 -1.45 58.83 23.89
CA SER A 5 -1.59 57.42 24.24
C SER A 5 -0.83 56.60 23.20
N PHE A 6 0.30 56.02 23.59
CA PHE A 6 0.96 54.97 22.81
C PHE A 6 0.17 53.68 22.98
N ALA A 7 -0.84 53.49 22.13
CA ALA A 7 -1.47 52.19 21.96
C ALA A 7 -0.48 51.30 21.19
N GLY A 8 0.31 50.51 21.94
CA GLY A 8 1.21 49.52 21.39
C GLY A 8 0.42 48.48 20.59
N LEU A 9 0.68 48.42 19.29
CA LEU A 9 0.14 47.42 18.37
C LEU A 9 0.81 46.07 18.69
N ILE A 10 0.13 45.22 19.46
CA ILE A 10 0.57 43.83 19.69
C ILE A 10 0.30 43.05 18.39
N LEU A 11 1.35 42.86 17.58
CA LEU A 11 1.31 41.97 16.42
C LEU A 11 1.47 40.52 16.90
N ILE A 12 0.35 39.84 17.15
CA ILE A 12 0.35 38.39 17.43
C ILE A 12 0.57 37.68 16.08
N ILE A 13 1.82 37.39 15.74
CA ILE A 13 2.15 36.46 14.66
C ILE A 13 1.88 35.05 15.20
N ALA A 14 0.65 34.58 15.00
CA ALA A 14 0.32 33.17 15.22
C ALA A 14 0.97 32.35 14.11
N CYS A 15 2.15 31.79 14.37
CA CYS A 15 2.76 30.78 13.52
C CYS A 15 1.84 29.54 13.51
N MET A 16 0.96 29.43 12.51
CA MET A 16 0.26 28.18 12.22
C MET A 16 1.29 27.18 11.68
N ALA A 17 2.03 26.54 12.57
CA ALA A 17 2.74 25.32 12.23
C ALA A 17 1.67 24.24 12.00
N ALA A 18 1.22 24.09 10.75
CA ALA A 18 0.42 22.94 10.35
C ALA A 18 1.28 21.69 10.60
N SER A 19 0.98 20.95 11.66
CA SER A 19 1.58 19.64 11.88
C SER A 19 1.14 18.74 10.73
N MET A 20 2.06 18.48 9.79
CA MET A 20 1.84 17.41 8.82
C MET A 20 1.89 16.10 9.58
N ALA A 21 0.72 15.62 10.03
CA ALA A 21 0.62 14.31 10.67
C ALA A 21 1.23 13.27 9.71
N ALA A 22 2.18 12.48 10.20
CA ALA A 22 2.78 11.42 9.42
C ALA A 22 1.67 10.45 8.96
N ALA A 23 1.76 9.99 7.71
CA ALA A 23 0.81 9.01 7.19
C ALA A 23 0.82 7.73 8.03
N GLU A 24 -0.37 7.21 8.36
CA GLU A 24 -0.52 5.91 9.00
C GLU A 24 0.22 4.83 8.19
N THR A 25 0.90 3.92 8.88
CA THR A 25 1.55 2.76 8.25
C THR A 25 0.80 1.49 8.61
N ILE A 26 0.31 0.78 7.60
CA ILE A 26 -0.35 -0.52 7.75
C ILE A 26 0.69 -1.62 7.58
N ASN A 27 0.89 -2.41 8.64
CA ASN A 27 1.70 -3.62 8.57
C ASN A 27 0.85 -4.78 8.05
N VAL A 28 1.32 -5.46 7.00
CA VAL A 28 0.70 -6.68 6.48
C VAL A 28 1.61 -7.86 6.80
N SER A 29 1.08 -8.80 7.58
CA SER A 29 1.77 -10.02 7.99
C SER A 29 0.78 -11.17 8.04
N ASP A 30 1.14 -12.29 7.41
CA ASP A 30 0.38 -13.54 7.46
C ASP A 30 -1.08 -13.41 6.98
N ASP A 31 -1.29 -12.53 6.00
CA ASP A 31 -2.61 -12.29 5.41
C ASP A 31 -2.88 -13.31 4.31
N HIS A 32 -3.84 -14.21 4.57
CA HIS A 32 -4.20 -15.34 3.68
C HIS A 32 -5.18 -14.95 2.56
N GLY A 33 -5.65 -13.70 2.53
CA GLY A 33 -6.65 -13.23 1.57
C GLY A 33 -8.09 -13.58 1.98
N GLY A 34 -8.96 -13.79 0.99
CA GLY A 34 -10.40 -13.96 1.19
C GLY A 34 -11.20 -13.37 0.03
N SER A 35 -12.28 -12.64 0.33
CA SER A 35 -13.11 -11.99 -0.69
C SER A 35 -12.35 -10.86 -1.40
N VAL A 36 -12.05 -11.03 -2.68
CA VAL A 36 -11.37 -10.00 -3.52
C VAL A 36 -12.13 -8.67 -3.49
N ALA A 37 -13.46 -8.70 -3.47
CA ALA A 37 -14.29 -7.49 -3.39
C ALA A 37 -14.09 -6.73 -2.06
N ALA A 38 -14.08 -7.46 -0.94
CA ALA A 38 -13.87 -6.84 0.38
C ALA A 38 -12.45 -6.24 0.51
N TYR A 39 -11.44 -6.96 0.03
CA TYR A 39 -10.06 -6.44 0.00
C TYR A 39 -9.93 -5.22 -0.92
N SER A 40 -10.58 -5.24 -2.08
CA SER A 40 -10.60 -4.10 -3.02
C SER A 40 -11.22 -2.86 -2.37
N GLN A 41 -12.36 -3.02 -1.67
CA GLN A 41 -12.99 -1.92 -0.93
C GLN A 41 -12.09 -1.40 0.20
N ARG A 42 -11.50 -2.31 0.99
CA ARG A 42 -10.58 -1.96 2.07
C ARG A 42 -9.39 -1.15 1.57
N TRP A 43 -8.69 -1.66 0.54
CA TRP A 43 -7.51 -0.99 0.00
C TRP A 43 -7.83 0.30 -0.72
N LYS A 44 -8.99 0.41 -1.39
CA LYS A 44 -9.47 1.68 -1.94
C LYS A 44 -9.65 2.75 -0.84
N GLY A 45 -10.27 2.38 0.29
CA GLY A 45 -10.44 3.29 1.42
C GLY A 45 -9.11 3.72 2.05
N LEU A 46 -8.18 2.78 2.23
CA LEU A 46 -6.84 3.06 2.74
C LEU A 46 -6.01 3.93 1.77
N ALA A 47 -6.13 3.70 0.47
CA ALA A 47 -5.49 4.52 -0.56
C ALA A 47 -5.99 5.97 -0.50
N ALA A 48 -7.31 6.18 -0.34
CA ALA A 48 -7.91 7.51 -0.21
C ALA A 48 -7.44 8.27 1.04
N ARG A 49 -7.11 7.56 2.12
CA ARG A 49 -6.50 8.12 3.33
C ARG A 49 -5.01 8.38 3.19
N GLY A 50 -4.41 7.93 2.09
CA GLY A 50 -3.01 8.05 1.86
C GLY A 50 -2.18 7.35 2.95
N VAL A 51 -2.39 6.05 3.17
CA VAL A 51 -1.53 5.27 4.06
C VAL A 51 -0.21 4.84 3.39
N ASN A 52 0.79 4.55 4.21
CA ASN A 52 1.93 3.72 3.83
C ASN A 52 1.61 2.25 4.14
N VAL A 53 2.23 1.32 3.41
CA VAL A 53 2.10 -0.12 3.64
C VAL A 53 3.49 -0.72 3.81
N ARG A 54 3.64 -1.48 4.89
CA ARG A 54 4.84 -2.28 5.15
C ARG A 54 4.45 -3.75 5.05
N ILE A 55 5.00 -4.45 4.07
CA ILE A 55 4.84 -5.90 3.99
C ILE A 55 5.90 -6.52 4.89
N VAL A 56 5.43 -7.03 6.04
CA VAL A 56 6.28 -7.62 7.07
C VAL A 56 6.45 -9.12 6.82
N GLY A 57 5.41 -9.78 6.30
CA GLY A 57 5.38 -11.22 6.05
C GLY A 57 4.56 -11.55 4.80
N LYS A 58 3.82 -12.66 4.85
CA LYS A 58 3.01 -13.13 3.71
C LYS A 58 1.81 -12.23 3.43
N CYS A 59 1.57 -11.97 2.16
CA CYS A 59 0.34 -11.38 1.61
C CYS A 59 -0.14 -12.25 0.44
N GLN A 60 -1.23 -12.98 0.63
CA GLN A 60 -1.67 -14.07 -0.25
C GLN A 60 -2.98 -13.74 -0.93
N SER A 61 -3.18 -14.27 -2.15
CA SER A 61 -4.50 -14.28 -2.78
C SER A 61 -5.11 -12.87 -2.83
N ALA A 62 -6.32 -12.66 -2.32
CA ALA A 62 -6.98 -11.35 -2.30
C ALA A 62 -6.17 -10.23 -1.61
N CYS A 63 -5.26 -10.54 -0.68
CA CYS A 63 -4.40 -9.52 -0.07
C CYS A 63 -3.60 -8.76 -1.14
N THR A 64 -3.08 -9.44 -2.17
CA THR A 64 -2.22 -8.84 -3.19
C THR A 64 -2.93 -7.82 -4.07
N VAL A 65 -4.27 -7.74 -4.02
CA VAL A 65 -5.02 -6.70 -4.74
C VAL A 65 -4.60 -5.29 -4.29
N LEU A 66 -3.98 -5.16 -3.10
CA LEU A 66 -3.36 -3.92 -2.62
C LEU A 66 -2.43 -3.28 -3.66
N LEU A 67 -1.77 -4.10 -4.49
CA LEU A 67 -0.83 -3.65 -5.51
C LEU A 67 -1.48 -2.79 -6.61
N GLY A 68 -2.81 -2.90 -6.77
CA GLY A 68 -3.58 -2.05 -7.69
C GLY A 68 -4.12 -0.77 -7.05
N TYR A 69 -4.01 -0.62 -5.73
CA TYR A 69 -4.61 0.51 -4.98
C TYR A 69 -3.56 1.40 -4.31
N ILE A 70 -2.54 0.80 -3.72
CA ILE A 70 -1.50 1.53 -2.99
C ILE A 70 -0.35 1.81 -3.96
N PRO A 71 0.03 3.09 -4.17
CA PRO A 71 1.18 3.41 -5.01
C PRO A 71 2.43 2.70 -4.50
N ARG A 72 3.19 2.08 -5.39
CA ARG A 72 4.42 1.34 -5.04
C ARG A 72 5.43 2.16 -4.25
N SER A 73 5.49 3.49 -4.45
CA SER A 73 6.31 4.41 -3.66
C SER A 73 5.96 4.45 -2.17
N ARG A 74 4.79 3.94 -1.80
CA ARG A 74 4.27 3.86 -0.43
C ARG A 74 4.25 2.44 0.12
N ILE A 75 4.78 1.48 -0.63
CA ILE A 75 4.92 0.08 -0.23
C ILE A 75 6.39 -0.21 -0.02
N CYS A 76 6.78 -0.58 1.20
CA CYS A 76 8.11 -1.10 1.49
C CYS A 76 8.01 -2.56 1.94
N VAL A 77 9.07 -3.34 1.72
CA VAL A 77 9.12 -4.78 2.05
C VAL A 77 10.22 -5.09 3.07
N MET A 78 9.90 -5.90 4.07
CA MET A 78 10.86 -6.47 5.02
C MET A 78 11.46 -7.79 4.50
N PRO A 79 12.53 -8.32 5.12
CA PRO A 79 13.17 -9.56 4.64
C PRO A 79 12.29 -10.80 4.58
N ALA A 80 11.29 -10.91 5.46
CA ALA A 80 10.33 -12.01 5.46
C ALA A 80 9.10 -11.77 4.56
N ALA A 81 9.05 -10.64 3.85
CA ALA A 81 7.93 -10.30 2.98
C ALA A 81 7.80 -11.28 1.81
N SER A 82 6.56 -11.69 1.53
CA SER A 82 6.27 -12.45 0.32
C SER A 82 4.87 -12.19 -0.22
N PHE A 83 4.74 -12.25 -1.53
CA PHE A 83 3.46 -12.14 -2.23
C PHE A 83 3.09 -13.48 -2.84
N GLY A 84 1.90 -13.99 -2.52
CA GLY A 84 1.37 -15.24 -3.01
C GLY A 84 0.31 -15.04 -4.08
N PHE A 85 0.62 -15.35 -5.34
CA PHE A 85 -0.26 -15.17 -6.49
C PHE A 85 -0.84 -16.51 -6.94
N HIS A 86 -2.14 -16.56 -7.24
CA HIS A 86 -2.81 -17.76 -7.76
C HIS A 86 -4.09 -17.36 -8.50
N LEU A 87 -4.72 -18.32 -9.17
CA LEU A 87 -6.06 -18.16 -9.73
C LEU A 87 -7.08 -18.03 -8.59
N ALA A 88 -7.98 -17.06 -8.68
CA ALA A 88 -9.13 -17.04 -7.78
C ALA A 88 -10.08 -18.19 -8.14
N HIS A 89 -10.88 -18.66 -7.17
CA HIS A 89 -11.89 -19.71 -7.41
C HIS A 89 -12.88 -19.35 -8.53
N ARG A 90 -13.12 -18.06 -8.75
CA ARG A 90 -13.92 -17.54 -9.87
C ARG A 90 -13.03 -16.84 -10.88
N THR A 91 -13.32 -17.05 -12.16
CA THR A 91 -12.57 -16.47 -13.28
C THR A 91 -12.66 -14.94 -13.33
N ASP A 92 -13.81 -14.36 -13.03
CA ASP A 92 -13.98 -12.91 -12.93
C ASP A 92 -13.12 -12.29 -11.82
N MET A 93 -12.98 -12.98 -10.69
CA MET A 93 -12.09 -12.54 -9.60
C MET A 93 -10.60 -12.72 -9.97
N THR A 94 -10.27 -13.70 -10.81
CA THR A 94 -8.91 -13.83 -11.37
C THR A 94 -8.58 -12.60 -12.23
N ALA A 95 -9.53 -12.14 -13.05
CA ALA A 95 -9.34 -10.94 -13.86
C ALA A 95 -9.13 -9.68 -13.00
N VAL A 96 -9.85 -9.53 -11.89
CA VAL A 96 -9.64 -8.42 -10.94
C VAL A 96 -8.23 -8.44 -10.36
N LEU A 97 -7.77 -9.60 -9.86
CA LEU A 97 -6.41 -9.74 -9.34
C LEU A 97 -5.37 -9.44 -10.42
N TRP A 98 -5.53 -10.03 -11.61
CA TRP A 98 -4.60 -9.85 -12.72
C TRP A 98 -4.47 -8.38 -13.14
N ASN A 99 -5.59 -7.66 -13.20
CA ASN A 99 -5.61 -6.25 -13.58
C ASN A 99 -5.04 -5.31 -12.49
N ALA A 100 -5.03 -5.74 -11.23
CA ALA A 100 -4.40 -4.99 -10.14
C ALA A 100 -2.86 -5.02 -10.23
N TYR A 101 -2.28 -5.96 -10.98
CA TYR A 101 -0.83 -6.11 -11.05
C TYR A 101 -0.21 -5.27 -12.18
N ALA A 102 0.81 -4.49 -11.83
CA ALA A 102 1.63 -3.80 -12.82
C ALA A 102 2.29 -4.79 -13.80
N ALA A 103 2.66 -4.32 -14.99
CA ALA A 103 3.16 -5.17 -16.08
C ALA A 103 4.41 -5.97 -15.70
N ASP A 104 5.27 -5.41 -14.84
CA ASP A 104 6.49 -6.06 -14.33
C ASP A 104 6.20 -7.21 -13.36
N ILE A 105 5.18 -7.07 -12.50
CA ILE A 105 4.69 -8.14 -11.62
C ILE A 105 4.05 -9.25 -12.46
N ARG A 106 3.21 -8.90 -13.46
CA ARG A 106 2.66 -9.87 -14.41
C ARG A 106 3.76 -10.59 -15.19
N GLY A 107 4.80 -9.86 -15.60
CA GLY A 107 5.99 -10.41 -16.24
C GLY A 107 6.71 -11.42 -15.34
N TRP A 108 6.89 -11.10 -14.06
CA TRP A 108 7.43 -12.05 -13.08
C TRP A 108 6.55 -13.30 -12.95
N ILE A 109 5.22 -13.13 -12.77
CA ILE A 109 4.30 -14.26 -12.65
C ILE A 109 4.41 -15.19 -13.87
N ASN A 110 4.40 -14.62 -15.09
CA ASN A 110 4.51 -15.37 -16.33
C ASN A 110 5.85 -16.08 -16.49
N ALA A 111 6.96 -15.41 -16.13
CA ALA A 111 8.29 -16.03 -16.13
C ALA A 111 8.40 -17.21 -15.15
N HIS A 112 7.50 -17.28 -14.16
CA HIS A 112 7.43 -18.38 -13.21
C HIS A 112 6.28 -19.36 -13.50
N GLY A 113 5.79 -19.41 -14.75
CA GLY A 113 4.80 -20.39 -15.19
C GLY A 113 3.34 -19.93 -15.12
N GLY A 114 3.10 -18.63 -14.90
CA GLY A 114 1.77 -18.05 -14.88
C GLY A 114 0.99 -18.30 -13.59
N LEU A 115 -0.29 -17.89 -13.58
CA LEU A 115 -1.21 -18.20 -12.49
C LEU A 115 -1.67 -19.66 -12.58
N ALA A 116 -1.74 -20.32 -11.42
CA ALA A 116 -2.25 -21.67 -11.25
C ALA A 116 -3.10 -21.75 -9.97
N SER A 117 -3.67 -22.91 -9.65
CA SER A 117 -4.46 -23.10 -8.41
C SER A 117 -3.60 -23.02 -7.15
N GLN A 118 -2.34 -23.44 -7.21
CA GLN A 118 -1.39 -23.28 -6.11
C GLN A 118 -0.81 -21.86 -6.05
N LEU A 119 -0.48 -21.42 -4.83
CA LEU A 119 0.21 -20.15 -4.61
C LEU A 119 1.60 -20.17 -5.25
N LYS A 120 1.83 -19.16 -6.08
CA LYS A 120 3.13 -18.77 -6.60
C LYS A 120 3.71 -17.67 -5.71
N TRP A 121 4.87 -17.94 -5.12
CA TRP A 121 5.47 -17.05 -4.12
C TRP A 121 6.57 -16.19 -4.71
N MET A 122 6.41 -14.87 -4.67
CA MET A 122 7.49 -13.91 -4.82
C MET A 122 8.07 -13.64 -3.44
N ASN A 123 9.23 -14.24 -3.15
CA ASN A 123 9.99 -14.06 -1.92
C ASN A 123 11.20 -13.13 -2.17
N ALA A 124 11.96 -12.81 -1.13
CA ALA A 124 13.31 -12.28 -1.35
C ALA A 124 14.16 -13.32 -2.12
N PRO A 125 15.07 -12.90 -3.04
CA PRO A 125 15.43 -11.51 -3.34
C PRO A 125 14.50 -10.82 -4.36
N ASP A 126 13.55 -11.52 -4.97
CA ASP A 126 12.70 -10.94 -6.02
C ASP A 126 11.84 -9.78 -5.52
N THR A 127 11.32 -9.84 -4.30
CA THR A 127 10.59 -8.72 -3.70
C THR A 127 11.39 -7.42 -3.73
N TYR A 128 12.71 -7.48 -3.58
CA TYR A 128 13.59 -6.31 -3.62
C TYR A 128 13.83 -5.75 -5.03
N ARG A 129 13.51 -6.52 -6.07
CA ARG A 129 13.55 -6.05 -7.47
C ARG A 129 12.35 -5.15 -7.79
N TYR A 130 11.22 -5.38 -7.12
CA TYR A 130 9.96 -4.69 -7.40
C TYR A 130 9.55 -3.67 -6.35
N PHE A 131 10.08 -3.77 -5.13
CA PHE A 131 9.73 -2.89 -4.02
C PHE A 131 11.00 -2.44 -3.29
N HIS A 132 10.97 -1.21 -2.77
CA HIS A 132 12.06 -0.75 -1.93
C HIS A 132 12.01 -1.45 -0.57
N ARG A 133 13.18 -1.64 0.02
CA ARG A 133 13.29 -2.19 1.37
C ARG A 133 12.80 -1.16 2.38
N CYS A 134 12.08 -1.63 3.39
CA CYS A 134 12.09 -0.94 4.67
C CYS A 134 13.48 -1.19 5.32
#